data_AF-A0ABD7AM43-F1
#
_entry.id   AF-A0ABD7AM43-F1
#
_cell.length_a   1.000
_cell.length_b   1.000
_cell.length_c   1.000
_cell.angle_alpha   90.00
_cell.angle_beta   90.00
_cell.angle_gamma   90.00
#
_symmetry.space_group_name_H-M   'P 1'
#
loop_
_entity.id
_entity.type
_entity.pdbx_description
1 polymer ?
#
loop_
_entity_poly.entity_id
_entity_poly.type
_entity_poly.pdbx_seq_one_letter_code
_entity_poly.pdbx_strand_id
1 'polypeptide(L)'
;MSIIQYAVNGAGIKSADYLDPREVDESTDDWEYEQMVQDAAEDYWENHDGWEDHWPLNIELFVDGKSVGLFEVVMEMEPTFSASKQERAA
;
A
#
# COMPACT_ATOMS: atom_id res chain seq x y z
N MET A 1 1.09 20.43 7.45
CA MET A 1 1.63 19.14 6.99
C MET A 1 1.70 18.21 8.19
N SER A 2 0.82 17.22 8.15
CA SER A 2 0.72 16.12 9.09
C SER A 2 1.67 15.00 8.67
N ILE A 3 2.18 14.27 9.66
CA ILE A 3 3.03 13.10 9.41
C ILE A 3 2.13 11.93 9.07
N ILE A 4 2.34 11.32 7.89
CA ILE A 4 1.59 10.16 7.43
C ILE A 4 2.47 8.92 7.59
N GLN A 5 1.96 7.91 8.27
CA GLN A 5 2.65 6.65 8.47
C GLN A 5 1.70 5.49 8.20
N TYR A 6 2.24 4.34 7.81
CA TYR A 6 1.43 3.15 7.57
C TYR A 6 2.11 1.90 8.12
N ALA A 7 1.32 0.94 8.59
CA ALA A 7 1.83 -0.36 9.02
C ALA A 7 1.06 -1.48 8.32
N VAL A 8 1.79 -2.47 7.80
CA VAL A 8 1.22 -3.62 7.11
C VAL A 8 1.04 -4.78 8.11
N ASN A 9 -0.04 -5.55 7.95
CA ASN A 9 -0.31 -6.80 8.69
C ASN A 9 -0.26 -6.65 10.22
N GLY A 10 -0.66 -5.47 10.74
CA GLY A 10 -0.71 -5.21 12.17
C GLY A 10 0.67 -5.07 12.84
N ALA A 11 1.72 -4.74 12.09
CA ALA A 11 3.05 -4.43 12.65
C ALA A 11 3.00 -3.27 13.66
N GLY A 12 1.99 -2.40 13.53
CA GLY A 12 1.73 -1.28 14.43
C GLY A 12 2.72 -0.13 14.25
N ILE A 13 2.44 0.99 14.92
CA ILE A 13 3.11 2.27 14.66
C ILE A 13 4.63 2.29 14.88
N LYS A 14 5.17 1.36 15.67
CA LYS A 14 6.62 1.27 15.94
C LYS A 14 7.42 0.78 14.74
N SER A 15 6.75 0.07 13.86
CA SER A 15 7.28 -0.48 12.62
C SER A 15 6.54 0.10 11.43
N ALA A 16 5.92 1.26 11.60
CA ALA A 16 5.24 1.96 10.53
C ALA A 16 6.24 2.72 9.67
N ASP A 17 6.09 2.58 8.36
CA ASP A 17 6.85 3.30 7.36
C ASP A 17 6.22 4.68 7.10
N TYR A 18 7.01 5.59 6.54
CA TYR A 18 6.63 6.99 6.38
C TYR A 18 6.28 7.28 4.94
N LEU A 19 5.10 7.88 4.72
CA LEU A 19 4.74 8.47 3.44
C LEU A 19 5.13 9.95 3.40
N ASP A 20 5.04 10.51 2.19
CA ASP A 20 5.14 11.95 2.00
C ASP A 20 4.10 12.69 2.88
N PRO A 21 4.52 13.72 3.63
CA PRO A 21 3.64 14.45 4.52
C PRO A 21 2.56 15.20 3.73
N ARG A 22 1.30 15.03 4.14
CA ARG A 22 0.12 15.65 3.52
C ARG A 22 -0.57 16.61 4.48
N GLU A 23 -1.42 17.50 3.96
CA GLU A 23 -2.30 18.31 4.80
C GLU A 23 -3.54 17.48 5.13
N VAL A 24 -3.70 17.12 6.41
CA VAL A 24 -4.87 16.40 6.92
C VAL A 24 -5.55 17.30 7.94
N ASP A 25 -6.86 17.47 7.79
CA ASP A 25 -7.69 18.34 8.62
C ASP A 25 -9.03 17.64 8.95
N GLU A 26 -9.88 18.25 9.78
CA GLU A 26 -11.23 17.76 10.06
C GLU A 26 -12.12 17.64 8.81
N SER A 27 -11.81 18.34 7.72
CA SER A 27 -12.50 18.21 6.44
C SER A 27 -11.99 17.05 5.58
N THR A 28 -10.97 16.30 6.01
CA THR A 28 -10.45 15.17 5.24
C THR A 28 -11.47 14.05 5.22
N ASP A 29 -11.98 13.75 4.03
CA ASP A 29 -12.99 12.73 3.80
C ASP A 29 -12.37 11.33 3.72
N ASP A 30 -13.21 10.29 3.84
CA ASP A 30 -12.80 8.89 3.73
C ASP A 30 -12.05 8.58 2.42
N TRP A 31 -12.44 9.20 1.30
CA TRP A 31 -11.81 8.99 0.00
C TRP A 31 -10.34 9.47 -0.06
N GLU A 32 -9.99 10.48 0.74
CA GLU A 32 -8.60 10.95 0.83
C GLU A 32 -7.75 9.94 1.61
N TYR A 33 -8.29 9.34 2.67
CA TYR A 33 -7.62 8.26 3.39
C TYR A 33 -7.46 7.01 2.53
N GLU A 34 -8.47 6.65 1.74
CA GLU A 34 -8.38 5.55 0.77
C GLU A 34 -7.24 5.78 -0.23
N GLN A 35 -7.07 7.00 -0.74
CA GLN A 35 -5.94 7.33 -1.62
C GLN A 35 -4.60 7.25 -0.88
N MET A 36 -4.48 7.79 0.34
CA MET A 36 -3.24 7.69 1.13
C MET A 36 -2.83 6.24 1.39
N VAL A 37 -3.81 5.36 1.58
CA VAL A 37 -3.59 3.93 1.76
C VAL A 37 -3.16 3.25 0.45
N GLN A 38 -3.68 3.71 -0.70
CA GLN A 38 -3.19 3.24 -2.01
C GLN A 38 -1.74 3.67 -2.25
N ASP A 39 -1.38 4.91 -1.90
CA ASP A 39 0.02 5.36 -1.94
C ASP A 39 0.91 4.53 -1.00
N ALA A 40 0.43 4.19 0.21
CA ALA A 40 1.13 3.29 1.14
C ALA A 40 1.36 1.90 0.54
N ALA A 41 0.35 1.36 -0.15
CA ALA A 41 0.43 0.07 -0.80
C ALA A 41 1.44 0.07 -1.96
N GLU A 42 1.47 1.14 -2.77
CA GLU A 42 2.45 1.34 -3.84
C GLU A 42 3.87 1.45 -3.28
N ASP A 43 4.07 2.29 -2.25
CA ASP A 43 5.37 2.43 -1.58
C ASP A 43 5.86 1.10 -1.00
N TYR A 44 4.97 0.33 -0.34
CA TYR A 44 5.29 -0.99 0.18
C TYR A 44 5.67 -1.98 -0.94
N TRP A 45 4.93 -1.94 -2.05
CA TRP A 45 5.16 -2.78 -3.21
C TRP A 45 6.51 -2.48 -3.88
N GLU A 46 6.87 -1.21 -4.03
CA GLU A 46 8.12 -0.77 -4.69
C GLU A 46 9.37 -0.87 -3.78
N ASN A 47 9.25 -0.53 -2.50
CA ASN A 47 10.40 -0.32 -1.61
C ASN A 47 10.57 -1.38 -0.51
N HIS A 48 9.54 -2.18 -0.18
CA HIS A 48 9.52 -3.03 1.02
C HIS A 48 9.21 -4.52 0.72
N ASP A 49 9.64 -5.01 -0.44
CA ASP A 49 9.42 -6.40 -0.90
C ASP A 49 7.93 -6.78 -1.07
N GLY A 50 7.02 -5.80 -1.14
CA GLY A 50 5.59 -6.05 -1.32
C GLY A 50 5.22 -6.76 -2.63
N TRP A 51 6.13 -6.79 -3.62
CA TRP A 51 5.99 -7.56 -4.85
C TRP A 51 5.93 -9.08 -4.63
N GLU A 52 6.59 -9.59 -3.59
CA GLU A 52 6.63 -11.01 -3.22
C GLU A 52 5.59 -11.37 -2.14
N ASP A 53 4.89 -10.38 -1.59
CA ASP A 53 3.95 -10.57 -0.50
C ASP A 53 2.57 -11.06 -0.98
N HIS A 54 1.79 -11.58 -0.02
CA HIS A 54 0.45 -12.11 -0.30
C HIS A 54 -0.60 -11.00 -0.17
N TRP A 55 -1.04 -10.50 -1.32
CA TRP A 55 -2.20 -9.62 -1.42
C TRP A 55 -3.51 -10.43 -1.34
N PRO A 56 -4.58 -9.92 -0.69
CA PRO A 56 -4.71 -8.58 -0.10
C PRO A 56 -3.96 -8.36 1.21
N LEU A 57 -3.51 -7.12 1.42
CA LEU A 57 -2.81 -6.68 2.62
C LEU A 57 -3.73 -5.79 3.48
N ASN A 58 -3.57 -5.90 4.80
CA ASN A 58 -4.23 -4.99 5.73
C ASN A 58 -3.25 -3.88 6.11
N ILE A 59 -3.56 -2.66 5.70
CA ILE A 59 -2.74 -1.47 5.96
C ILE A 59 -3.45 -0.60 6.99
N GLU A 60 -2.79 -0.36 8.11
CA GLU A 60 -3.25 0.57 9.13
C GLU A 60 -2.60 1.94 8.87
N LEU A 61 -3.43 2.96 8.66
CA LEU A 61 -2.98 4.33 8.41
C LEU A 61 -2.89 5.10 9.74
N PHE A 62 -1.79 5.83 9.91
CA PHE A 62 -1.56 6.71 11.04
C PHE A 62 -1.31 8.13 10.58
N VAL A 63 -1.97 9.09 11.23
CA VAL A 63 -1.78 10.53 11.02
C VAL A 63 -1.34 11.16 12.33
N ASP A 64 -0.19 11.84 12.30
CA ASP A 64 0.43 12.48 13.48
C ASP A 64 0.52 11.53 14.68
N GLY A 65 0.84 10.26 14.43
CA GLY A 65 0.97 9.24 15.47
C GLY A 65 -0.34 8.57 15.92
N LYS A 66 -1.49 8.93 15.33
CA LYS A 66 -2.81 8.39 15.68
C LYS A 66 -3.33 7.48 14.58
N SER A 67 -3.81 6.29 14.95
CA SER A 67 -4.47 5.39 14.00
C SER A 67 -5.76 6.03 13.49
N VAL A 68 -5.86 6.19 12.18
CA VAL A 68 -7.05 6.67 11.48
C VAL A 68 -8.00 5.50 11.23
N GLY A 69 -7.46 4.38 10.76
CA GLY A 69 -8.24 3.20 10.43
C GLY A 69 -7.41 2.10 9.79
N LEU A 70 -8.01 0.92 9.72
CA LEU A 70 -7.48 -0.24 9.02
C LEU A 70 -8.20 -0.39 7.69
N PHE A 71 -7.42 -0.52 6.62
CA PHE A 71 -7.91 -0.62 5.25
C PHE A 71 -7.38 -1.89 4.61
N GLU A 72 -8.26 -2.64 3.96
CA GLU A 72 -7.87 -3.80 3.15
C GLU A 72 -7.52 -3.31 1.75
N VAL A 73 -6.29 -3.55 1.32
CA VAL A 73 -5.81 -3.19 -0.02
C VAL A 73 -5.62 -4.45 -0.85
N VAL A 74 -6.34 -4.52 -1.96
CA VAL A 74 -6.22 -5.58 -2.96
C VAL A 74 -5.28 -5.12 -4.07
N MET A 75 -4.37 -5.99 -4.51
CA MET A 75 -3.54 -5.73 -5.69
C MET A 75 -4.23 -6.33 -6.92
N GLU A 76 -4.78 -5.46 -7.78
CA GLU A 76 -5.44 -5.84 -9.04
C GLU A 76 -4.44 -6.10 -10.18
N MET A 77 -3.29 -6.74 -9.89
CA MET A 77 -2.33 -7.10 -10.95
C MET A 77 -2.96 -8.10 -11.92
N GLU A 78 -3.39 -7.63 -13.09
CA GLU A 78 -3.79 -8.50 -14.20
C GLU A 78 -2.53 -9.17 -14.78
N PRO A 79 -2.39 -10.50 -14.70
CA PRO A 79 -1.17 -11.13 -15.17
C PRO A 79 -1.16 -11.16 -16.71
N THR A 80 -0.23 -10.40 -17.30
CA THR A 80 -0.04 -10.37 -18.75
C THR A 80 1.00 -11.40 -19.16
N PHE A 81 0.53 -12.49 -19.75
CA PHE A 81 1.39 -13.58 -20.25
C PHE A 81 1.62 -13.45 -21.75
N SER A 82 2.89 -13.50 -22.16
CA SER A 82 3.28 -13.53 -23.58
C SER A 82 4.00 -14.83 -23.88
N ALA A 83 3.67 -15.45 -25.01
CA ALA A 83 4.26 -16.70 -25.48
C ALA A 83 4.77 -16.56 -26.91
N SER A 84 5.91 -17.18 -27.20
CA SER A 84 6.46 -17.30 -28.56
C SER A 84 6.63 -18.77 -28.94
N LYS A 85 6.44 -19.08 -30.22
CA LYS A 85 6.52 -20.45 -30.75
C LYS A 85 7.97 -20.93 -30.75
N GLN A 86 8.28 -21.99 -30.00
CA GLN A 86 9.53 -22.72 -30.19
C GLN A 86 9.40 -23.66 -31.40
N GLU A 87 10.29 -23.50 -32.38
CA GLU A 87 10.47 -24.49 -33.43
C GLU A 87 11.14 -25.72 -32.82
N ARG A 88 10.38 -26.81 -32.76
CA ARG A 88 10.92 -28.11 -32.38
C ARG A 88 11.65 -28.67 -33.59
N ALA A 89 12.98 -28.73 -33.54
CA ALA A 89 13.76 -29.44 -34.54
C ALA A 89 13.34 -30.92 -34.52
N ALA A 90 12.92 -31.43 -35.69
CA ALA A 90 12.49 -32.80 -35.90
C ALA A 90 13.68 -33.76 -36.01
#